data_AF-A0A6L6EU36-F1
#
_entry.id   AF-A0A6L6EU36-F1
#
_cell.length_a   1.000
_cell.length_b   1.000
_cell.length_c   1.000
_cell.angle_alpha   90.00
_cell.angle_beta   90.00
_cell.angle_gamma   90.00
#
_symmetry.space_group_name_H-M   'P 1'
#
loop_
_entity.id
_entity.type
_entity.pdbx_description
1 polymer ?
#
loop_
_entity_poly.entity_id
_entity_poly.type
_entity_poly.pdbx_seq_one_letter_code
_entity_poly.pdbx_strand_id
1 'polypeptide(L)'
;MEPKPWGRSHRQLKLQQTQMVTGMSFEAAFEQRIGGPVGMASTRFDEAGGTRTRNPVPAASVVSSLHDYGRYVQMIATDGEIDGIRVLSANSVREMERDQVGPLRNENDFAVRTTGIDTYGLGLWRDVTSTTDAGVVSSGNGAYGFYPWIDRARSSFGVLLVFDSEHSSEYAVPYSPRIVHQVWAALDAESGPGTLPTPTVINGR
;
A
#
# COMPACT_ATOMS: atom_id res chain seq x y z
N MET A 1 24.77 -10.12 12.38
CA MET A 1 23.65 -9.27 11.92
C MET A 1 22.48 -9.56 12.83
N GLU A 2 22.22 -8.63 13.76
CA GLU A 2 21.15 -8.73 14.74
C GLU A 2 19.95 -7.93 14.21
N PRO A 3 18.73 -8.49 14.18
CA PRO A 3 17.58 -7.76 13.66
C PRO A 3 17.22 -6.62 14.63
N LYS A 4 17.29 -5.37 14.16
CA LYS A 4 16.92 -4.18 14.94
C LYS A 4 15.45 -4.25 15.39
N PRO A 5 15.12 -3.79 16.62
CA PRO A 5 13.82 -4.00 17.23
C PRO A 5 12.77 -2.99 16.74
N TRP A 6 12.26 -3.16 15.53
CA TRP A 6 11.06 -2.44 15.11
C TRP A 6 9.80 -3.20 15.55
N GLY A 7 8.90 -2.56 16.29
CA GLY A 7 7.42 -2.70 16.19
C GLY A 7 6.73 -4.05 16.40
N ARG A 8 7.30 -5.05 17.09
CA ARG A 8 6.55 -6.31 17.38
C ARG A 8 5.21 -6.04 18.11
N SER A 9 5.17 -5.06 19.00
CA SER A 9 4.04 -4.79 19.90
C SER A 9 2.78 -4.31 19.16
N HIS A 10 2.86 -3.28 18.32
CA HIS A 10 1.66 -2.76 17.62
C HIS A 10 1.13 -3.74 16.57
N ARG A 11 1.99 -4.58 15.98
CA ARG A 11 1.61 -5.57 14.96
C ARG A 11 0.86 -6.75 15.56
N GLN A 12 1.31 -7.25 16.71
CA GLN A 12 0.59 -8.26 17.47
C GLN A 12 -0.69 -7.71 18.12
N LEU A 13 -0.72 -6.43 18.49
CA LEU A 13 -1.94 -5.78 18.98
C LEU A 13 -3.07 -5.79 17.93
N LYS A 14 -2.78 -5.51 16.64
CA LYS A 14 -3.81 -5.56 15.58
C LYS A 14 -4.40 -6.97 15.40
N LEU A 15 -3.56 -8.02 15.48
CA LEU A 15 -4.03 -9.41 15.49
C LEU A 15 -4.95 -9.67 16.68
N GLN A 16 -4.50 -9.30 17.88
CA GLN A 16 -5.22 -9.57 19.11
C GLN A 16 -6.53 -8.79 19.19
N GLN A 17 -6.57 -7.54 18.72
CA GLN A 17 -7.79 -6.75 18.59
C GLN A 17 -8.77 -7.39 17.63
N THR A 18 -8.31 -7.84 16.46
CA THR A 18 -9.16 -8.55 15.48
C THR A 18 -9.77 -9.79 16.13
N GLN A 19 -8.97 -10.59 16.82
CA GLN A 19 -9.44 -11.81 17.46
C GLN A 19 -10.38 -11.54 18.64
N MET A 20 -10.11 -10.51 19.46
CA MET A 20 -10.99 -10.13 20.57
C MET A 20 -12.35 -9.63 20.09
N VAL A 21 -12.40 -8.84 19.01
CA VAL A 21 -13.64 -8.25 18.50
C VAL A 21 -14.47 -9.27 17.72
N THR A 22 -13.82 -10.16 16.97
CA THR A 22 -14.50 -11.05 16.02
C THR A 22 -14.65 -12.49 16.52
N GLY A 23 -13.84 -12.92 17.49
CA GLY A 23 -13.69 -14.32 17.86
C GLY A 23 -12.94 -15.18 16.84
N MET A 24 -12.45 -14.59 15.74
CA MET A 24 -11.82 -15.28 14.61
C MET A 24 -10.30 -15.07 14.60
N SER A 25 -9.56 -15.95 13.92
CA SER A 25 -8.17 -15.61 13.57
C SER A 25 -8.16 -14.43 12.60
N PHE A 26 -7.04 -13.70 12.55
CA PHE A 26 -6.90 -12.57 11.63
C PHE A 26 -7.13 -12.96 10.17
N GLU A 27 -6.55 -14.09 9.74
CA GLU A 27 -6.73 -14.61 8.39
C GLU A 27 -8.20 -14.97 8.12
N ALA A 28 -8.88 -15.64 9.06
CA ALA A 28 -10.30 -15.95 8.89
C ALA A 28 -11.16 -14.68 8.80
N ALA A 29 -10.85 -13.65 9.60
CA ALA A 29 -11.51 -12.36 9.54
C ALA A 29 -11.24 -11.63 8.21
N PHE A 30 -10.01 -11.71 7.69
CA PHE A 30 -9.63 -11.18 6.38
C PHE A 30 -10.37 -11.90 5.26
N GLU A 31 -10.38 -13.22 5.25
CA GLU A 31 -11.06 -14.00 4.21
C GLU A 31 -12.56 -13.74 4.20
N GLN A 32 -13.18 -13.67 5.38
CA GLN A 32 -14.61 -13.41 5.47
C GLN A 32 -14.99 -12.01 4.96
N ARG A 33 -14.17 -10.99 5.27
CA ARG A 33 -14.55 -9.57 5.06
C ARG A 33 -13.96 -8.94 3.81
N ILE A 34 -12.81 -9.43 3.35
CA ILE A 34 -12.05 -8.84 2.24
C ILE A 34 -11.71 -9.91 1.19
N GLY A 35 -10.96 -10.95 1.57
CA GLY A 35 -10.42 -11.93 0.62
C GLY A 35 -11.50 -12.63 -0.20
N GLY A 36 -12.53 -13.16 0.45
CA GLY A 36 -13.69 -13.80 -0.19
C GLY A 36 -14.47 -12.84 -1.10
N PRO A 37 -14.98 -11.69 -0.59
CA PRO A 37 -15.71 -10.72 -1.42
C PRO A 37 -14.92 -10.17 -2.61
N VAL A 38 -13.60 -9.97 -2.46
CA VAL A 38 -12.71 -9.50 -3.54
C VAL A 38 -12.32 -10.64 -4.49
N GLY A 39 -12.43 -11.90 -4.07
CA GLY A 39 -12.03 -13.06 -4.87
C GLY A 39 -10.52 -13.35 -4.83
N MET A 40 -9.88 -13.12 -3.68
CA MET A 40 -8.44 -13.30 -3.44
C MET A 40 -8.08 -14.74 -3.03
N ALA A 41 -8.52 -15.74 -3.80
CA ALA A 41 -8.48 -17.15 -3.41
C ALA A 41 -7.06 -17.76 -3.24
N SER A 42 -6.02 -17.09 -3.77
CA SER A 42 -4.62 -17.50 -3.64
C SER A 42 -3.87 -16.69 -2.57
N THR A 43 -4.56 -15.81 -1.86
CA THR A 43 -3.98 -14.98 -0.81
C THR A 43 -4.09 -15.66 0.55
N ARG A 44 -3.03 -15.57 1.35
CA ARG A 44 -2.98 -16.15 2.69
C ARG A 44 -1.98 -15.43 3.58
N PHE A 45 -2.07 -15.68 4.88
CA PHE A 45 -1.13 -15.12 5.86
C PHE A 45 -0.26 -16.23 6.47
N ASP A 46 1.01 -16.23 6.12
CA ASP A 46 2.00 -17.24 6.50
C ASP A 46 3.17 -16.63 7.29
N GLU A 47 4.23 -17.36 7.58
CA GLU A 47 5.52 -16.80 8.01
C GLU A 47 6.30 -16.24 6.82
N ALA A 48 7.31 -15.41 7.10
CA ALA A 48 8.25 -14.97 6.06
C ALA A 48 8.88 -16.20 5.39
N GLY A 49 8.76 -16.30 4.06
CA GLY A 49 9.18 -17.48 3.29
C GLY A 49 8.04 -18.46 2.96
N GLY A 50 6.80 -18.20 3.35
CA GLY A 50 5.62 -18.97 2.94
C GLY A 50 5.34 -20.23 3.78
N THR A 51 6.00 -20.38 4.92
CA THR A 51 5.74 -21.47 5.87
C THR A 51 4.40 -21.23 6.57
N ARG A 52 3.50 -22.21 6.56
CA ARG A 52 2.18 -22.09 7.18
C ARG A 52 2.29 -21.89 8.68
N THR A 53 1.64 -20.85 9.21
CA THR A 53 1.67 -20.53 10.64
C THR A 53 0.28 -20.23 11.21
N ARG A 54 0.12 -20.42 12.52
CA ARG A 54 -1.10 -20.01 13.26
C ARG A 54 -0.98 -18.61 13.86
N ASN A 55 0.19 -18.00 13.81
CA ASN A 55 0.46 -16.67 14.34
C ASN A 55 1.21 -15.82 13.30
N PRO A 56 0.53 -15.45 12.18
CA PRO A 56 1.16 -14.69 11.11
C PRO A 56 1.55 -13.29 11.58
N VAL A 57 2.36 -12.60 10.79
CA VAL A 57 2.69 -11.18 11.01
C VAL A 57 2.00 -10.38 9.90
N PRO A 58 0.77 -9.85 10.11
CA PRO A 58 -0.03 -9.25 9.04
C PRO A 58 0.70 -8.20 8.20
N ALA A 59 1.63 -7.46 8.81
CA ALA A 59 2.40 -6.41 8.14
C ALA A 59 3.50 -6.92 7.19
N ALA A 60 3.87 -8.20 7.23
CA ALA A 60 5.06 -8.71 6.53
C ALA A 60 4.90 -10.15 6.01
N SER A 61 3.69 -10.70 6.05
CA SER A 61 3.52 -12.15 5.93
C SER A 61 2.35 -12.57 5.05
N VAL A 62 1.74 -11.61 4.36
CA VAL A 62 0.81 -11.90 3.27
C VAL A 62 1.58 -12.50 2.10
N VAL A 63 1.10 -13.63 1.60
CA VAL A 63 1.53 -14.22 0.33
C VAL A 63 0.33 -14.16 -0.60
N SER A 64 0.50 -13.57 -1.78
CA SER A 64 -0.58 -13.32 -2.74
C SER A 64 -0.09 -13.48 -4.17
N SER A 65 -1.02 -13.50 -5.12
CA SER A 65 -0.74 -13.47 -6.56
C SER A 65 -0.86 -12.04 -7.09
N LEU A 66 -0.28 -11.76 -8.26
CA LEU A 66 -0.48 -10.48 -8.94
C LEU A 66 -1.97 -10.21 -9.19
N HIS A 67 -2.69 -11.25 -9.60
CA HIS A 67 -4.11 -11.16 -9.90
C HIS A 67 -4.92 -10.80 -8.64
N ASP A 68 -4.72 -11.50 -7.54
CA ASP A 68 -5.46 -11.29 -6.30
C ASP A 68 -5.17 -9.91 -5.71
N TYR A 69 -3.89 -9.53 -5.63
CA TYR A 69 -3.53 -8.22 -5.11
C TYR A 69 -3.97 -7.10 -6.04
N GLY A 70 -3.91 -7.31 -7.37
CA GLY A 70 -4.45 -6.36 -8.35
C GLY A 70 -5.94 -6.10 -8.14
N ARG A 71 -6.73 -7.14 -7.85
CA ARG A 71 -8.16 -7.01 -7.50
C ARG A 71 -8.37 -6.26 -6.18
N TYR A 72 -7.52 -6.50 -5.18
CA TYR A 72 -7.56 -5.72 -3.94
C TYR A 72 -7.32 -4.22 -4.20
N VAL A 73 -6.29 -3.89 -4.98
CA VAL A 73 -6.00 -2.48 -5.32
C VAL A 73 -7.13 -1.88 -6.16
N GLN A 74 -7.71 -2.63 -7.10
CA GLN A 74 -8.88 -2.22 -7.87
C GLN A 74 -10.07 -1.86 -6.97
N MET A 75 -10.34 -2.68 -5.95
CA MET A 75 -11.44 -2.44 -5.00
C MET A 75 -11.25 -1.12 -4.27
N ILE A 76 -10.03 -0.78 -3.83
CA ILE A 76 -9.73 0.50 -3.20
C ILE A 76 -9.82 1.66 -4.21
N ALA A 77 -9.29 1.48 -5.42
CA ALA A 77 -9.32 2.48 -6.50
C ALA A 77 -10.75 2.79 -6.96
N THR A 78 -11.69 1.87 -6.74
CA THR A 78 -13.12 2.01 -7.07
C THR A 78 -13.95 2.28 -5.80
N ASP A 79 -13.37 3.00 -4.83
CA ASP A 79 -14.03 3.47 -3.60
C ASP A 79 -14.71 2.38 -2.77
N GLY A 80 -14.08 1.20 -2.75
CA GLY A 80 -14.47 0.07 -1.92
C GLY A 80 -15.38 -0.94 -2.63
N GLU A 81 -15.54 -0.85 -3.94
CA GLU A 81 -16.39 -1.71 -4.74
C GLU A 81 -15.59 -2.54 -5.76
N ILE A 82 -15.98 -3.79 -5.97
CA ILE A 82 -15.45 -4.63 -7.05
C ILE A 82 -16.55 -5.58 -7.53
N ASP A 83 -16.68 -5.73 -8.85
CA ASP A 83 -17.69 -6.60 -9.48
C ASP A 83 -19.13 -6.36 -8.96
N GLY A 84 -19.46 -5.10 -8.66
CA GLY A 84 -20.77 -4.68 -8.11
C GLY A 84 -20.96 -4.98 -6.62
N ILE A 85 -19.94 -5.49 -5.93
CA ILE A 85 -19.96 -5.82 -4.50
C ILE A 85 -19.26 -4.71 -3.71
N ARG A 86 -19.99 -4.11 -2.78
CA ARG A 86 -19.45 -3.14 -1.81
C ARG A 86 -18.72 -3.87 -0.68
N VAL A 87 -17.39 -3.87 -0.72
CA VAL A 87 -16.52 -4.48 0.30
C VAL A 87 -16.19 -3.49 1.42
N LEU A 88 -15.85 -2.25 1.05
CA LEU A 88 -15.61 -1.15 1.98
C LEU A 88 -16.51 0.04 1.65
N SER A 89 -16.97 0.77 2.67
CA SER A 89 -17.68 2.01 2.39
C SER A 89 -16.75 3.02 1.71
N ALA A 90 -17.27 3.83 0.78
CA ALA A 90 -16.47 4.89 0.16
C ALA A 90 -15.89 5.86 1.20
N ASN A 91 -16.60 6.05 2.33
CA ASN A 91 -16.09 6.87 3.43
C ASN A 91 -14.87 6.23 4.13
N SER A 92 -14.88 4.92 4.31
CA SER A 92 -13.75 4.18 4.86
C SER A 92 -12.53 4.28 3.95
N VAL A 93 -12.71 4.18 2.64
CA VAL A 93 -11.61 4.35 1.66
C VAL A 93 -11.06 5.77 1.70
N ARG A 94 -11.92 6.79 1.73
CA ARG A 94 -11.46 8.19 1.87
C ARG A 94 -10.71 8.43 3.18
N GLU A 95 -11.14 7.81 4.27
CA GLU A 95 -10.43 7.91 5.54
C GLU A 95 -9.07 7.19 5.49
N MET A 96 -8.95 6.09 4.73
CA MET A 96 -7.67 5.44 4.50
C MET A 96 -6.67 6.35 3.79
N GLU A 97 -7.13 7.20 2.87
CA GLU A 97 -6.30 8.12 2.08
C GLU A 97 -6.06 9.49 2.76
N ARG A 98 -6.66 9.73 3.93
CA ARG A 98 -6.50 10.97 4.68
C ARG A 98 -5.16 11.03 5.42
N ASP A 99 -4.64 12.24 5.67
CA ASP A 99 -3.47 12.42 6.53
C ASP A 99 -3.72 11.93 7.96
N GLN A 100 -2.92 10.97 8.40
CA GLN A 100 -2.92 10.43 9.77
C GLN A 100 -1.67 10.87 10.55
N VAL A 101 -0.75 11.62 9.93
CA VAL A 101 0.49 12.12 10.55
C VAL A 101 0.34 13.56 11.03
N GLY A 102 -0.20 14.43 10.18
CA GLY A 102 -0.46 15.83 10.50
C GLY A 102 0.79 16.56 11.02
N PRO A 103 0.76 17.18 12.21
CA PRO A 103 1.89 17.95 12.75
C PRO A 103 3.05 17.08 13.25
N LEU A 104 2.93 15.75 13.26
CA LEU A 104 3.95 14.82 13.77
C LEU A 104 4.97 14.39 12.69
N ARG A 105 4.99 15.08 11.55
CA ARG A 105 5.92 14.80 10.45
C ARG A 105 7.36 14.88 10.90
N ASN A 106 8.15 13.91 10.46
CA ASN A 106 9.55 13.81 10.82
C ASN A 106 10.38 13.38 9.59
N GLU A 107 11.08 14.34 8.99
CA GLU A 107 12.02 14.11 7.89
C GLU A 107 13.17 13.17 8.28
N ASN A 108 13.46 13.04 9.58
CA ASN A 108 14.47 12.12 10.10
C ASN A 108 13.90 10.73 10.43
N ASP A 109 12.64 10.45 10.09
CA ASP A 109 12.13 9.09 10.16
C ASP A 109 12.81 8.21 9.08
N PHE A 110 13.12 6.96 9.43
CA PHE A 110 13.80 6.05 8.51
C PHE A 110 12.96 5.76 7.26
N ALA A 111 11.65 5.59 7.42
CA ALA A 111 10.78 5.31 6.31
C ALA A 111 10.66 6.54 5.40
N VAL A 112 10.55 7.74 5.98
CA VAL A 112 10.55 9.01 5.20
C VAL A 112 11.85 9.18 4.41
N ARG A 113 13.01 8.91 5.00
CA ARG A 113 14.29 8.93 4.27
C ARG A 113 14.39 7.87 3.17
N THR A 114 13.70 6.75 3.32
CA THR A 114 13.72 5.63 2.37
C THR A 114 12.76 5.85 1.21
N THR A 115 11.53 6.30 1.50
CA THR A 115 10.47 6.50 0.51
C THR A 115 10.51 7.89 -0.12
N GLY A 116 11.03 8.89 0.60
CA GLY A 116 10.88 10.30 0.27
C GLY A 116 9.49 10.87 0.57
N ILE A 117 8.63 10.12 1.25
CA ILE A 117 7.22 10.47 1.48
C ILE A 117 7.02 10.71 2.99
N ASP A 118 6.66 11.94 3.37
CA ASP A 118 6.47 12.36 4.75
C ASP A 118 5.00 12.30 5.22
N THR A 119 4.10 11.89 4.33
CA THR A 119 2.66 11.73 4.54
C THR A 119 2.29 10.24 4.68
N TYR A 120 1.34 9.92 5.57
CA TYR A 120 0.85 8.55 5.71
C TYR A 120 -0.65 8.51 6.01
N GLY A 121 -1.34 7.56 5.40
CA GLY A 121 -2.75 7.25 5.64
C GLY A 121 -2.94 6.01 6.51
N LEU A 122 -4.15 5.43 6.50
CA LEU A 122 -4.37 4.15 7.20
C LEU A 122 -3.89 2.98 6.33
N GLY A 123 -2.58 2.71 6.43
CA GLY A 123 -1.95 1.56 5.78
C GLY A 123 -1.44 1.82 4.37
N LEU A 124 -1.33 3.09 3.97
CA LEU A 124 -0.80 3.51 2.67
C LEU A 124 0.04 4.79 2.80
N TRP A 125 1.04 4.91 1.94
CA TRP A 125 1.80 6.14 1.71
C TRP A 125 0.99 7.06 0.81
N ARG A 126 1.05 8.37 1.04
CA ARG A 126 0.35 9.37 0.22
C ARG A 126 1.38 10.08 -0.67
N ASP A 127 1.92 9.33 -1.63
CA ASP A 127 3.04 9.70 -2.52
C ASP A 127 2.94 11.12 -3.09
N VAL A 128 1.76 11.50 -3.55
CA VAL A 128 1.49 12.85 -4.07
C VAL A 128 0.20 13.35 -3.46
N THR A 129 0.23 14.56 -2.89
CA THR A 129 -0.93 15.25 -2.36
C THR A 129 -1.19 16.55 -3.11
N SER A 130 -2.45 16.99 -3.13
CA SER A 130 -2.82 18.30 -3.65
C SER A 130 -2.45 19.41 -2.67
N THR A 131 -2.57 20.67 -3.11
CA THR A 131 -2.41 21.85 -2.25
C THR A 131 -3.45 21.92 -1.11
N THR A 132 -4.54 21.17 -1.21
CA THR A 132 -5.57 21.05 -0.17
C THR A 132 -5.44 19.75 0.62
N ASP A 133 -4.29 19.08 0.53
CA ASP A 133 -3.98 17.81 1.20
C ASP A 133 -4.95 16.67 0.80
N ALA A 134 -5.47 16.67 -0.43
CA ALA A 134 -6.14 15.50 -0.98
C ALA A 134 -5.09 14.51 -1.53
N GLY A 135 -5.25 13.21 -1.25
CA GLY A 135 -4.39 12.19 -1.86
C GLY A 135 -4.61 12.13 -3.38
N VAL A 136 -3.54 12.32 -4.14
CA VAL A 136 -3.55 12.25 -5.61
C VAL A 136 -3.00 10.90 -6.07
N VAL A 137 -1.82 10.55 -5.56
CA VAL A 137 -1.21 9.23 -5.74
C VAL A 137 -0.96 8.64 -4.36
N SER A 138 -1.37 7.39 -4.18
CA SER A 138 -1.16 6.63 -2.94
C SER A 138 -0.55 5.28 -3.24
N SER A 139 0.31 4.78 -2.36
CA SER A 139 1.00 3.51 -2.56
C SER A 139 1.13 2.64 -1.30
N GLY A 140 1.44 1.37 -1.52
CA GLY A 140 1.73 0.38 -0.48
C GLY A 140 3.18 -0.09 -0.47
N ASN A 141 4.15 0.83 -0.65
CA ASN A 141 5.59 0.52 -0.74
C ASN A 141 6.03 -0.58 0.24
N GLY A 142 6.54 -1.69 -0.31
CA GLY A 142 7.12 -2.80 0.44
C GLY A 142 8.65 -2.73 0.43
N ALA A 143 9.27 -3.22 1.50
CA ALA A 143 10.72 -3.07 1.75
C ALA A 143 11.65 -3.65 0.66
N TYR A 144 11.14 -4.56 -0.18
CA TYR A 144 11.90 -5.22 -1.25
C TYR A 144 11.53 -4.71 -2.67
N GLY A 145 10.98 -3.50 -2.76
CA GLY A 145 10.63 -2.86 -4.04
C GLY A 145 9.21 -3.13 -4.53
N PHE A 146 8.39 -3.88 -3.80
CA PHE A 146 6.98 -4.04 -4.13
C PHE A 146 6.26 -2.68 -4.15
N TYR A 147 5.58 -2.36 -5.24
CA TYR A 147 4.94 -1.05 -5.42
C TYR A 147 3.56 -1.15 -6.06
N PRO A 148 2.49 -1.27 -5.25
CA PRO A 148 1.14 -1.00 -5.70
C PRO A 148 0.83 0.49 -5.60
N TRP A 149 0.07 1.02 -6.55
CA TRP A 149 -0.37 2.41 -6.53
C TRP A 149 -1.83 2.57 -6.92
N ILE A 150 -2.40 3.69 -6.49
CA ILE A 150 -3.67 4.24 -6.95
C ILE A 150 -3.39 5.69 -7.32
N ASP A 151 -3.73 6.06 -8.55
CA ASP A 151 -3.61 7.41 -9.08
C ASP A 151 -5.03 7.93 -9.40
N ARG A 152 -5.51 8.81 -8.51
CA ARG A 152 -6.82 9.44 -8.63
C ARG A 152 -6.86 10.50 -9.73
N ALA A 153 -5.73 11.12 -10.08
CA ALA A 153 -5.68 12.10 -11.18
C ALA A 153 -5.84 11.44 -12.54
N ARG A 154 -5.24 10.25 -12.73
CA ARG A 154 -5.34 9.47 -13.97
C ARG A 154 -6.49 8.45 -13.97
N SER A 155 -7.24 8.33 -12.87
CA SER A 155 -8.22 7.25 -12.68
C SER A 155 -7.63 5.87 -12.98
N SER A 156 -6.41 5.63 -12.50
CA SER A 156 -5.64 4.43 -12.79
C SER A 156 -5.10 3.81 -11.50
N PHE A 157 -4.77 2.53 -11.57
CA PHE A 157 -4.11 1.81 -10.49
C PHE A 157 -3.24 0.71 -11.09
N GLY A 158 -2.35 0.15 -10.28
CA GLY A 158 -1.54 -0.97 -10.72
C GLY A 158 -0.65 -1.51 -9.64
N VAL A 159 0.12 -2.53 -10.02
CA VAL A 159 1.04 -3.23 -9.14
C VAL A 159 2.31 -3.55 -9.90
N LEU A 160 3.45 -3.08 -9.37
CA LEU A 160 4.76 -3.55 -9.76
C LEU A 160 5.25 -4.57 -8.71
N LEU A 161 5.24 -5.85 -9.08
CA LEU A 161 5.74 -6.93 -8.22
C LEU A 161 7.25 -7.07 -8.35
N VAL A 162 7.97 -6.56 -7.37
CA VAL A 162 9.42 -6.73 -7.22
C VAL A 162 9.70 -7.35 -5.86
N PHE A 163 10.66 -8.26 -5.84
CA PHE A 163 11.23 -8.84 -4.63
C PHE A 163 12.75 -8.84 -4.77
N ASP A 164 13.37 -7.71 -4.43
CA ASP A 164 14.82 -7.58 -4.40
C ASP A 164 15.33 -7.87 -2.99
N SER A 165 15.81 -9.10 -2.77
CA SER A 165 16.43 -9.51 -1.50
C SER A 165 17.94 -9.27 -1.44
N GLU A 166 18.56 -8.85 -2.56
CA GLU A 166 20.00 -8.69 -2.68
C GLU A 166 20.45 -7.27 -2.30
N HIS A 167 19.58 -6.28 -2.51
CA HIS A 167 19.84 -4.89 -2.16
C HIS A 167 19.07 -4.43 -0.91
N SER A 168 19.50 -3.29 -0.35
CA SER A 168 18.83 -2.71 0.82
C SER A 168 17.51 -2.04 0.45
N SER A 169 16.64 -1.81 1.44
CA SER A 169 15.37 -1.09 1.24
C SER A 169 15.58 0.33 0.70
N GLU A 170 16.66 0.99 1.09
CA GLU A 170 17.06 2.32 0.62
C GLU A 170 17.36 2.35 -0.88
N TYR A 171 17.67 1.19 -1.48
CA TYR A 171 17.81 1.03 -2.92
C TYR A 171 16.50 0.58 -3.57
N ALA A 172 15.92 -0.53 -3.10
CA ALA A 172 14.80 -1.18 -3.76
C ALA A 172 13.50 -0.36 -3.71
N VAL A 173 13.20 0.25 -2.56
CA VAL A 173 11.94 1.01 -2.34
C VAL A 173 11.81 2.21 -3.29
N PRO A 174 12.79 3.14 -3.39
CA PRO A 174 12.63 4.28 -4.30
C PRO A 174 12.76 3.92 -5.78
N TYR A 175 13.29 2.74 -6.13
CA TYR A 175 13.52 2.36 -7.52
C TYR A 175 12.21 2.06 -8.27
N SER A 176 11.29 1.32 -7.66
CA SER A 176 10.02 0.95 -8.28
C SER A 176 9.11 2.14 -8.62
N PRO A 177 8.87 3.11 -7.71
CA PRO A 177 8.14 4.33 -8.04
C PRO A 177 8.79 5.12 -9.18
N ARG A 178 10.13 5.18 -9.24
CA ARG A 178 10.84 5.88 -10.33
C ARG A 178 10.55 5.26 -11.70
N ILE A 179 10.55 3.94 -11.81
CA ILE A 179 10.17 3.25 -13.06
C ILE A 179 8.73 3.61 -13.44
N VAL A 180 7.81 3.52 -12.48
CA VAL A 180 6.40 3.79 -12.74
C VAL A 180 6.17 5.25 -13.17
N HIS A 181 6.84 6.21 -12.52
CA HIS A 181 6.77 7.62 -12.90
C HIS A 181 7.33 7.89 -14.31
N GLN A 182 8.37 7.17 -14.73
CA GLN A 182 8.89 7.26 -16.09
C GLN A 182 7.88 6.74 -17.11
N VAL A 183 7.17 5.64 -16.79
CA VAL A 183 6.10 5.12 -17.64
C VAL A 183 4.95 6.12 -17.75
N TRP A 184 4.51 6.72 -16.64
CA TRP A 184 3.48 7.76 -16.68
C TRP A 184 3.92 8.97 -17.50
N ALA A 185 5.15 9.45 -17.34
CA ALA A 185 5.66 10.57 -18.12
C ALA A 185 5.69 10.26 -19.62
N ALA A 186 6.03 9.03 -20.01
CA ALA A 186 5.97 8.60 -21.40
C ALA A 186 4.54 8.57 -21.95
N LEU A 187 3.59 8.01 -21.19
CA LEU A 187 2.17 7.98 -21.55
C LEU A 187 1.57 9.39 -21.69
N ASP A 188 1.93 10.30 -20.79
CA ASP A 188 1.49 11.70 -20.83
C ASP A 188 2.04 12.41 -22.08
N ALA A 189 3.31 12.15 -22.45
CA ALA A 189 3.92 12.72 -23.65
C ALA A 189 3.26 12.24 -24.95
N GLU A 190 2.82 10.99 -24.99
CA GLU A 190 2.07 10.42 -26.13
C GLU A 190 0.63 10.97 -26.22
N SER A 191 0.03 11.37 -25.10
CA SER A 191 -1.37 11.83 -25.02
C SER A 191 -1.58 13.30 -25.43
N GLY A 192 -0.51 14.08 -25.62
CA GLY A 192 -0.54 15.49 -26.00
C GLY A 192 -0.80 16.45 -24.82
N PRO A 193 -0.46 17.76 -24.96
CA PRO A 193 -0.56 18.71 -23.85
C PRO A 193 -2.02 19.12 -23.62
N GLY A 194 -2.72 18.48 -22.67
CA GLY A 194 -4.12 18.90 -22.43
C GLY A 194 -4.91 18.33 -21.25
N THR A 195 -4.51 17.28 -20.54
CA THR A 195 -5.51 16.55 -19.71
C THR A 195 -5.15 16.15 -18.30
N LEU A 196 -3.94 16.42 -17.79
CA LEU A 196 -3.60 16.04 -16.41
C LEU A 196 -2.94 17.18 -15.64
N PRO A 197 -3.29 17.35 -14.35
CA PRO A 197 -2.67 18.37 -13.50
C PRO A 197 -1.17 18.09 -13.40
N THR A 198 -0.36 19.14 -13.55
CA THR A 198 1.09 19.08 -13.41
C THR A 198 1.45 18.48 -12.04
N PRO A 199 2.11 17.30 -11.99
CA PRO A 199 2.53 16.74 -10.72
C PRO A 199 3.64 17.64 -10.15
N THR A 200 3.43 18.18 -8.95
CA THR A 200 4.52 18.77 -8.19
C THR A 200 5.38 17.63 -7.67
N VAL A 201 6.46 17.32 -8.38
CA VAL A 201 7.52 16.43 -7.86
C VAL A 201 8.17 17.16 -6.69
N ILE A 202 7.99 16.65 -5.47
CA ILE A 202 8.87 17.03 -4.37
C ILE A 202 10.22 16.37 -4.67
N ASN A 203 11.11 17.15 -5.28
CA ASN A 203 12.49 16.73 -5.55
C ASN A 203 13.19 16.48 -4.21
N GLY A 204 13.33 15.21 -3.83
CA GLY A 204 14.32 14.76 -2.86
C GLY A 204 15.71 14.92 -3.46
N ARG A 205 16.52 15.81 -2.87
CA ARG A 205 17.97 15.90 -3.11
C ARG A 205 18.69 14.71 -2.50
#